data_AF-A0A822GAI0-F1
#
_entry.id   AF-A0A822GAI0-F1
#
_cell.length_a   1.000
_cell.length_b   1.000
_cell.length_c   1.000
_cell.angle_alpha   90.00
_cell.angle_beta   90.00
_cell.angle_gamma   90.00
#
_symmetry.space_group_name_H-M   'P 1'
#
loop_
_entity.id
_entity.type
_entity.pdbx_description
1 polymer ?
#
loop_
_entity_poly.entity_id
_entity_poly.type
_entity_poly.pdbx_seq_one_letter_code
_entity_poly.pdbx_strand_id
1 'polypeptide(L)'
;QAKMRTPMEIFRIRNSQLQTNQYAEFDLRLMDAFDPYTKLATTTLDHFQLKNYPPHNANLIVVRELSAFQEIELNIEMKIYTNNILSSISIMKILIYVSQYDFYP
;
A
#
# COMPACT_ATOMS: atom_id res chain seq x y z
N GLN A 1 -27.79 -9.54 -5.86
CA GLN A 1 -27.00 -9.01 -4.73
C GLN A 1 -25.53 -9.09 -5.14
N ALA A 2 -24.83 -7.97 -5.24
CA ALA A 2 -23.40 -7.96 -5.55
C ALA A 2 -22.64 -8.57 -4.37
N LYS A 3 -21.96 -9.69 -4.59
CA LYS A 3 -21.14 -10.37 -3.58
C LYS A 3 -19.96 -9.44 -3.26
N MET A 4 -19.92 -8.88 -2.05
CA MET A 4 -18.79 -8.03 -1.62
C MET A 4 -17.54 -8.90 -1.58
N ARG A 5 -16.63 -8.71 -2.53
CA ARG A 5 -15.34 -9.41 -2.57
C ARG A 5 -14.39 -8.83 -1.52
N THR A 6 -13.53 -9.68 -0.97
CA THR A 6 -12.66 -9.31 0.17
C THR A 6 -11.45 -8.50 -0.32
N PRO A 7 -11.03 -7.41 0.36
CA PRO A 7 -9.85 -6.65 -0.01
C PRO A 7 -8.56 -7.50 -0.01
N MET A 8 -7.68 -7.28 -0.99
CA MET A 8 -6.40 -8.00 -1.13
C MET A 8 -5.25 -7.21 -0.52
N GLU A 9 -4.49 -7.80 0.39
CA GLU A 9 -3.22 -7.24 0.88
C GLU A 9 -2.10 -7.50 -0.13
N ILE A 10 -1.50 -6.43 -0.65
CA ILE A 10 -0.43 -6.52 -1.64
C ILE A 10 0.94 -6.53 -0.97
N PHE A 11 1.08 -5.73 0.08
CA PHE A 11 2.37 -5.47 0.69
C PHE A 11 2.22 -5.12 2.16
N ARG A 12 3.18 -5.58 2.96
CA ARG A 12 3.26 -5.32 4.40
C ARG A 12 4.66 -4.90 4.80
N ILE A 13 4.76 -3.76 5.45
CA ILE A 13 5.99 -3.25 6.07
C ILE A 13 6.03 -3.73 7.51
N ARG A 14 7.21 -4.18 7.95
CA ARG A 14 7.48 -4.54 9.34
C ARG A 14 8.79 -3.91 9.79
N ASN A 15 8.81 -3.31 10.98
CA ASN A 15 10.09 -2.98 11.62
C ASN A 15 10.49 -4.12 12.57
N SER A 16 11.44 -4.96 12.15
CA SER A 16 11.91 -6.11 12.92
C SER A 16 13.07 -5.80 13.88
N GLN A 17 13.62 -4.59 13.84
CA GLN A 17 14.85 -4.23 14.57
C GLN A 17 14.60 -3.38 15.82
N LEU A 18 13.36 -3.06 16.14
CA LEU A 18 13.05 -2.25 17.33
C LEU A 18 13.20 -3.09 18.59
N GLN A 19 13.87 -2.51 19.57
CA GLN A 19 13.95 -3.08 20.91
C GLN A 19 12.55 -3.09 21.55
N THR A 20 12.35 -3.94 22.56
CA THR A 20 11.05 -4.17 23.23
C THR A 20 10.35 -2.94 23.80
N ASN A 21 11.00 -1.76 23.83
CA ASN A 21 10.49 -0.50 24.35
C ASN A 21 10.41 0.63 23.30
N GLN A 22 10.57 0.33 22.01
CA GLN A 22 10.47 1.33 20.94
C GLN A 22 9.22 1.08 20.12
N TYR A 23 8.43 2.13 19.86
CA TYR A 23 7.23 2.08 19.00
C TYR A 23 7.57 2.69 17.64
N ALA A 24 7.13 2.07 16.53
CA ALA A 24 7.30 2.64 15.20
C ALA A 24 5.99 2.83 14.45
N GLU A 25 5.56 4.07 14.37
CA GLU A 25 4.41 4.41 13.55
C GLU A 25 4.86 4.70 12.13
N PHE A 26 4.13 4.12 11.19
CA PHE A 26 4.29 4.39 9.78
C PHE A 26 3.16 5.29 9.34
N ASP A 27 3.48 6.42 8.73
CA ASP A 27 2.53 7.24 7.99
C ASP A 27 2.82 7.04 6.51
N LEU A 28 1.88 6.42 5.81
CA LEU A 28 2.01 6.09 4.41
C LEU A 28 1.08 6.97 3.58
N ARG A 29 1.62 7.54 2.51
CA ARG A 29 0.87 8.33 1.54
C ARG A 29 1.13 7.81 0.14
N LEU A 30 0.09 7.31 -0.52
CA LEU A 30 0.15 6.98 -1.93
C LEU A 30 0.16 8.28 -2.73
N MET A 31 1.25 8.53 -3.43
CA MET A 31 1.46 9.74 -4.20
C MET A 31 0.82 9.61 -5.58
N ASP A 32 1.18 8.55 -6.29
CA ASP A 32 0.73 8.29 -7.66
C ASP A 32 0.54 6.79 -7.91
N ALA A 33 -0.32 6.47 -8.87
CA ALA A 33 -0.51 5.14 -9.43
C ALA A 33 -0.65 5.25 -10.96
N PHE A 34 0.19 4.56 -11.72
CA PHE A 34 0.18 4.64 -13.18
C PHE A 34 0.65 3.36 -13.86
N ASP A 35 0.35 3.24 -15.16
CA ASP A 35 0.97 2.24 -16.03
C ASP A 35 2.49 2.45 -16.07
N PRO A 36 3.30 1.41 -15.81
CA PRO A 36 4.76 1.56 -15.79
C PRO A 36 5.34 1.95 -17.16
N TYR A 37 4.70 1.60 -18.27
CA TYR A 37 5.19 1.79 -19.63
C TYR A 37 4.67 3.07 -20.28
N THR A 38 3.38 3.36 -20.13
CA THR A 38 2.75 4.53 -20.76
C THR A 38 2.76 5.76 -19.84
N LYS A 39 3.00 5.59 -18.53
CA LYS A 39 2.90 6.62 -17.49
C LYS A 39 1.53 7.31 -17.43
N LEU A 40 0.50 6.71 -18.02
CA LEU A 40 -0.88 7.14 -17.88
C LEU A 40 -1.46 6.62 -16.58
N ALA A 41 -2.34 7.40 -15.94
CA ALA A 41 -3.08 6.93 -14.78
C ALA A 41 -4.03 5.78 -15.20
N THR A 42 -3.67 4.55 -14.86
CA THR A 42 -4.47 3.34 -15.17
C THR A 42 -5.59 3.11 -14.18
N THR A 43 -5.47 3.69 -12.99
CA THR A 43 -6.42 3.56 -11.90
C THR A 43 -6.41 4.80 -11.04
N THR A 44 -7.53 5.06 -10.37
CA THR A 44 -7.66 6.15 -9.41
C THR A 44 -7.14 5.71 -8.04
N LEU A 45 -6.54 6.64 -7.29
CA LEU A 45 -5.95 6.38 -5.96
C LEU A 45 -6.92 5.69 -4.98
N ASP A 46 -8.22 5.79 -5.21
CA ASP A 46 -9.29 5.18 -4.40
C ASP A 46 -9.42 3.64 -4.56
N HIS A 47 -8.66 3.03 -5.48
CA HIS A 47 -8.53 1.57 -5.56
C HIS A 47 -7.59 1.03 -4.50
N PHE A 48 -6.78 1.89 -3.90
CA PHE A 48 -5.80 1.51 -2.88
C PHE A 48 -6.15 2.11 -1.53
N GLN A 49 -5.91 1.33 -0.48
CA GLN A 49 -5.98 1.79 0.88
C GLN A 49 -4.69 1.45 1.61
N LEU A 50 -4.12 2.44 2.29
CA LEU A 50 -3.02 2.26 3.21
C LEU A 50 -3.59 2.11 4.61
N LYS A 51 -3.33 0.99 5.27
CA LYS A 51 -3.75 0.73 6.65
C LYS A 51 -2.54 0.60 7.55
N ASN A 52 -2.49 1.44 8.58
CA ASN A 52 -1.47 1.35 9.61
C ASN A 52 -1.98 0.44 10.73
N TYR A 53 -1.15 -0.52 11.13
CA TYR A 53 -1.38 -1.41 12.26
C TYR A 53 -0.25 -1.20 13.26
N PRO A 54 -0.40 -0.22 14.17
CA PRO A 54 0.56 0.00 15.25
C PRO A 54 0.76 -1.29 16.05
N PRO A 55 1.95 -1.49 16.64
CA PRO A 55 3.03 -0.51 16.72
C PRO A 55 4.11 -0.64 15.65
N HIS A 56 4.02 -1.58 14.68
CA HIS A 56 5.14 -1.90 13.78
C HIS A 56 4.74 -2.37 12.38
N ASN A 57 3.48 -2.25 11.97
CA ASN A 57 3.03 -2.75 10.69
C ASN A 57 2.26 -1.69 9.91
N ALA A 58 2.37 -1.74 8.59
CA ALA A 58 1.48 -1.02 7.69
C ALA A 58 1.28 -1.82 6.41
N ASN A 59 0.07 -1.79 5.88
CA ASN A 59 -0.36 -2.63 4.77
C ASN A 59 -0.88 -1.74 3.63
N LEU A 60 -0.54 -2.09 2.40
CA LEU A 60 -1.18 -1.60 1.19
C LEU A 60 -2.20 -2.63 0.72
N ILE A 61 -3.43 -2.18 0.50
CA ILE A 61 -4.57 -3.04 0.18
C ILE A 61 -5.22 -2.53 -1.10
N VAL A 62 -5.58 -3.43 -2.02
CA VAL A 62 -6.52 -3.09 -3.10
C VAL A 62 -7.94 -3.28 -2.58
N VAL A 63 -8.73 -2.20 -2.59
CA VAL A 63 -10.08 -2.16 -2.03
C VAL A 63 -11.18 -2.17 -3.08
N ARG A 64 -10.82 -2.01 -4.36
CA ARG A 64 -11.74 -2.12 -5.49
C ARG A 64 -11.16 -2.98 -6.59
N GLU A 65 -12.03 -3.72 -7.25
CA GLU A 65 -11.67 -4.50 -8.42
C GLU A 65 -11.17 -3.61 -9.55
N LEU A 66 -10.16 -4.09 -10.26
CA LEU A 66 -9.75 -3.52 -11.53
C LEU A 66 -10.52 -4.22 -12.65
N SER A 67 -10.91 -3.46 -13.67
CA SER A 67 -11.74 -3.95 -14.78
C SER A 67 -11.00 -4.91 -15.73
N ALA A 68 -9.68 -4.98 -15.63
CA ALA A 68 -8.83 -5.82 -16.46
C ALA A 68 -7.52 -6.16 -15.72
N PHE A 69 -6.74 -7.05 -16.31
CA PHE A 69 -5.34 -7.24 -15.93
C PHE A 69 -4.56 -5.95 -16.16
N GLN A 70 -3.87 -5.46 -15.13
CA GLN A 70 -3.10 -4.22 -15.20
C GLN A 70 -1.78 -4.36 -14.45
N GLU A 71 -0.74 -3.77 -15.05
CA GLU A 71 0.51 -3.48 -14.37
C GLU A 71 0.44 -2.06 -13.81
N ILE A 72 0.80 -1.90 -12.55
CA ILE A 72 0.68 -0.62 -11.86
C ILE A 72 1.98 -0.34 -11.11
N GLU A 73 2.61 0.78 -11.43
CA GLU A 73 3.68 1.37 -10.62
C GLU A 73 3.04 2.30 -9.58
N LEU A 74 3.29 2.00 -8.31
CA LEU A 74 2.84 2.76 -7.16
C LEU A 74 4.02 3.53 -6.57
N ASN A 75 3.87 4.84 -6.44
CA ASN A 75 4.81 5.69 -5.71
C ASN A 75 4.24 5.98 -4.33
N ILE A 76 4.93 5.53 -3.29
CA ILE A 76 4.49 5.66 -1.90
C ILE A 76 5.54 6.45 -1.14
N GLU A 77 5.10 7.53 -0.50
CA GLU A 77 5.88 8.20 0.53
C GLU A 77 5.61 7.51 1.87
N MET A 78 6.67 7.19 2.60
CA MET A 78 6.59 6.65 3.94
C MET A 78 7.34 7.56 4.90
N LYS A 79 6.66 7.99 5.95
CA LYS A 79 7.29 8.61 7.13
C LYS A 79 7.29 7.60 8.26
N ILE A 80 8.44 7.45 8.89
CA ILE A 80 8.62 6.56 10.04
C ILE A 80 8.80 7.44 11.26
N TYR A 81 7.97 7.20 12.27
CA TYR A 81 8.05 7.85 13.56
C TYR A 81 8.50 6.82 14.59
N THR A 82 9.61 7.08 15.27
CA THR A 82 10.06 6.26 16.39
C THR A 82 9.76 7.01 17.68
N ASN A 83 8.96 6.42 18.57
CA ASN A 83 8.51 7.09 19.81
C ASN A 83 7.93 8.48 19.56
N ASN A 84 7.05 8.60 18.56
CA ASN A 84 6.38 9.84 18.11
C ASN A 84 7.32 10.92 17.53
N ILE A 85 8.59 10.61 17.28
CA ILE A 85 9.55 11.52 16.64
C ILE A 85 9.81 11.02 15.22
N LEU A 86 9.69 11.91 14.23
CA LEU A 86 10.02 11.58 12.84
C LEU A 86 11.49 11.14 12.76
N SER A 87 11.70 9.86 12.46
CA SER A 87 13.03 9.27 12.37
C SER A 87 13.51 9.14 10.94
N SER A 88 12.61 8.97 9.98
CA SER A 88 12.97 8.82 8.56
C SER A 88 11.82 9.16 7.61
N ILE A 89 12.16 9.57 6.39
CA ILE A 89 11.27 9.67 5.25
C ILE A 89 11.87 8.84 4.12
N SER A 90 11.04 8.01 3.47
CA SER A 90 11.45 7.17 2.34
C SER A 90 10.43 7.27 1.21
N ILE A 91 10.92 7.17 -0.02
CA ILE A 91 10.09 7.03 -1.22
C ILE A 91 10.28 5.61 -1.72
N MET A 92 9.17 4.90 -1.88
CA MET A 92 9.13 3.53 -2.35
C MET A 92 8.38 3.47 -3.67
N LYS A 93 8.94 2.69 -4.61
CA LYS A 93 8.29 2.35 -5.86
C LYS A 93 7.95 0.87 -5.85
N ILE A 94 6.68 0.53 -6.02
CA ILE A 94 6.21 -0.85 -6.09
C ILE A 94 5.59 -1.07 -7.45
N LEU A 95 6.11 -2.05 -8.19
CA LEU A 95 5.46 -2.55 -9.39
C LEU A 95 4.60 -3.76 -9.01
N ILE A 96 3.31 -3.70 -9.33
CA ILE A 96 2.36 -4.76 -9.02
C ILE A 96 1.62 -5.20 -10.27
N TYR A 97 1.27 -6.48 -10.28
CA TYR A 97 0.46 -7.12 -11.32
C TYR A 97 -0.85 -7.52 -10.65
N VAL A 98 -1.96 -6.91 -11.05
CA VAL A 98 -3.27 -7.17 -10.44
C VAL A 98 -4.30 -7.45 -11.52
N SER A 99 -5.17 -8.41 -11.24
CA SER A 99 -6.24 -8.88 -12.08
C SER A 99 -7.57 -8.93 -11.33
N GLN A 100 -8.67 -8.98 -12.08
CA GLN A 100 -10.01 -9.17 -11.53
C GLN A 100 -10.20 -10.49 -10.75
N TYR A 101 -9.28 -11.46 -10.92
CA TYR A 101 -9.33 -12.77 -10.26
C TYR A 101 -8.60 -12.80 -8.92
N ASP A 102 -7.80 -11.77 -8.62
CA ASP A 102 -7.05 -11.69 -7.36
C ASP A 102 -7.96 -11.32 -6.17
N PHE A 103 -9.20 -10.93 -6.45
CA PHE A 103 -10.23 -10.68 -5.45
C PHE A 103 -11.04 -11.97 -5.21
N TYR A 104 -10.86 -12.57 -4.04
CA TYR A 104 -11.65 -13.74 -3.66
C TYR A 104 -13.13 -13.39 -3.43
N PRO A 105 -14.07 -14.25 -3.88
CA PRO A 105 -15.51 -14.04 -3.77
C PRO A 105 -16.06 -14.29 -2.36
#